data_AF-A0A8H6HBC7-F1
#
_entry.id   AF-A0A8H6HBC7-F1
#
_cell.length_a   1.000
_cell.length_b   1.000
_cell.length_c   1.000
_cell.angle_alpha   90.00
_cell.angle_beta   90.00
_cell.angle_gamma   90.00
#
_symmetry.space_group_name_H-M   'P 1'
#
loop_
_entity.id
_entity.type
_entity.pdbx_description
1 polymer ?
#
loop_
_entity_poly.entity_id
_entity_poly.type
_entity_poly.pdbx_seq_one_letter_code
_entity_poly.pdbx_strand_id
1 'polypeptide(L)'
;ELDQRGYPSWAASLRRAVMALEGGADIPFPAQGELLDEARVVRLEADIRRRMDRYLMAKFESTERLSLLHGRREEDRTGEEVQQVRKLRQYLRVYNPGHRKALARMLLSDHRLASRVRRYTGGEAEQQCRFCKGAVESVVHVWLECEGREDLVEMRVGYV
;
A
#
# COMPACT_ATOMS: atom_id res chain seq x y z
N GLU A 1 -22.02 -28.72 13.03
CA GLU A 1 -22.58 -30.02 12.57
C GLU A 1 -22.88 -30.09 11.08
N LEU A 2 -23.29 -29.01 10.41
CA LEU A 2 -23.53 -29.02 8.95
C LEU A 2 -22.23 -29.08 8.12
N ASP A 3 -21.19 -28.36 8.54
CA ASP A 3 -19.87 -28.33 7.87
C ASP A 3 -19.16 -29.70 7.91
N GLN A 4 -19.18 -30.38 9.06
CA GLN A 4 -18.62 -31.73 9.22
C GLN A 4 -19.35 -32.80 8.38
N ARG A 5 -20.58 -32.52 7.96
CA ARG A 5 -21.41 -33.40 7.13
C ARG A 5 -21.37 -33.02 5.64
N GLY A 6 -20.54 -32.05 5.24
CA GLY A 6 -20.37 -31.63 3.85
C GLY A 6 -21.47 -30.69 3.32
N TYR A 7 -22.37 -30.21 4.18
CA TYR A 7 -23.45 -29.31 3.76
C TYR A 7 -22.97 -27.84 3.72
N PRO A 8 -23.44 -27.05 2.73
CA PRO A 8 -23.14 -25.63 2.67
C PRO A 8 -23.68 -24.92 3.92
N SER A 9 -22.79 -24.22 4.62
CA SER A 9 -23.14 -23.38 5.77
C SER A 9 -22.38 -22.06 5.70
N TRP A 10 -22.91 -21.02 6.37
CA TRP A 10 -22.23 -19.73 6.44
C TRP A 10 -20.82 -19.86 7.06
N ALA A 11 -20.67 -20.73 8.07
CA ALA A 11 -19.40 -20.99 8.73
C ALA A 11 -18.39 -21.68 7.79
N ALA A 12 -18.84 -22.65 6.98
CA ALA A 12 -18.02 -23.28 5.95
C ALA A 12 -17.56 -22.27 4.88
N SER A 13 -18.47 -21.39 4.44
CA SER A 13 -18.15 -20.34 3.48
C SER A 13 -17.17 -19.32 4.06
N LEU A 14 -17.33 -18.93 5.32
CA LEU A 14 -16.40 -18.04 6.01
C LEU A 14 -15.02 -18.69 6.16
N ARG A 15 -14.96 -19.97 6.55
CA ARG A 15 -13.71 -20.72 6.64
C ARG A 15 -12.99 -20.77 5.30
N ARG A 16 -13.70 -21.07 4.21
CA ARG A 16 -13.14 -21.05 2.85
C ARG A 16 -12.60 -19.66 2.48
N ALA A 17 -13.34 -18.60 2.79
CA ALA A 17 -12.89 -17.24 2.54
C ALA A 17 -11.61 -16.90 3.33
N VAL A 18 -11.54 -17.29 4.61
CA VAL A 18 -10.34 -17.12 5.43
C VAL A 18 -9.16 -17.91 4.87
N MET A 19 -9.38 -19.17 4.47
CA MET A 19 -8.32 -20.01 3.89
C MET A 19 -7.80 -19.48 2.54
N ALA A 20 -8.64 -18.77 1.78
CA ALA A 20 -8.25 -18.18 0.50
C ALA A 20 -7.39 -16.92 0.64
N LEU A 21 -7.26 -16.36 1.85
CA LEU A 21 -6.33 -15.27 2.12
C LEU A 21 -4.89 -15.77 2.02
N GLU A 22 -3.95 -14.89 1.67
CA GLU A 22 -2.52 -15.21 1.74
C GLU A 22 -2.13 -15.58 3.17
N GLY A 23 -1.59 -16.79 3.36
CA GLY A 23 -1.34 -17.37 4.69
C GLY A 23 -2.62 -17.68 5.48
N GLY A 24 -3.79 -17.73 4.85
CA GLY A 24 -5.07 -18.00 5.51
C GLY A 24 -5.15 -19.38 6.16
N ALA A 25 -4.41 -20.36 5.63
CA ALA A 25 -4.37 -21.73 6.13
C ALA A 25 -3.88 -21.85 7.59
N ASP A 26 -3.02 -20.92 8.03
CA ASP A 26 -2.47 -20.92 9.39
C ASP A 26 -3.34 -20.10 10.38
N ILE A 27 -4.48 -19.54 9.93
CA ILE A 27 -5.42 -18.88 10.86
C ILE A 27 -6.22 -19.99 11.54
N PRO A 28 -6.13 -20.13 12.88
CA PRO A 28 -6.94 -21.12 13.60
C PRO A 28 -8.40 -20.74 13.50
N PHE A 29 -9.15 -21.46 12.66
CA PHE A 29 -10.57 -21.22 12.46
C PHE A 29 -11.38 -21.95 13.55
N PRO A 30 -12.23 -21.24 14.33
CA PRO A 30 -12.99 -21.86 15.42
C PRO A 30 -13.99 -22.90 14.90
N ALA A 31 -14.32 -23.87 15.74
CA ALA A 31 -15.43 -24.76 15.45
C ALA A 31 -16.76 -23.97 15.42
N GLN A 32 -17.78 -24.49 14.73
CA GLN A 32 -19.04 -23.77 14.54
C GLN A 32 -19.70 -23.33 15.86
N GLY A 33 -19.63 -24.14 16.92
CA GLY A 33 -20.16 -23.79 18.24
C GLY A 33 -19.36 -22.70 18.96
N GLU A 34 -18.07 -22.58 18.65
CA GLU A 34 -17.17 -21.56 19.22
C GLU A 34 -17.34 -20.20 18.53
N LEU A 35 -17.95 -20.15 17.35
CA LEU A 35 -18.27 -18.88 16.67
C LEU A 35 -19.40 -18.09 17.36
N LEU A 36 -20.05 -18.67 18.37
CA LEU A 36 -21.00 -17.98 19.24
C LEU A 36 -20.31 -17.28 20.42
N ASP A 37 -19.04 -17.58 20.70
CA ASP A 37 -18.24 -16.91 21.71
C ASP A 37 -17.66 -15.60 21.13
N GLU A 38 -18.12 -14.47 21.67
CA GLU A 38 -17.67 -13.14 21.28
C GLU A 38 -16.15 -12.99 21.35
N ALA A 39 -15.51 -13.52 22.39
CA ALA A 39 -14.07 -13.42 22.55
C ALA A 39 -13.31 -14.21 21.47
N ARG A 40 -13.87 -15.32 20.97
CA ARG A 40 -13.31 -16.09 19.86
C ARG A 40 -13.46 -15.34 18.54
N VAL A 41 -14.61 -14.73 18.31
CA VAL A 41 -14.87 -13.92 17.11
C VAL A 41 -13.93 -12.72 17.05
N VAL A 42 -13.77 -11.99 18.16
CA VAL A 42 -12.84 -10.84 18.23
C VAL A 42 -11.40 -11.25 17.94
N ARG A 43 -10.94 -12.41 18.46
CA ARG A 43 -9.60 -12.93 18.16
C ARG A 43 -9.44 -13.29 16.68
N LEU A 44 -10.41 -14.01 16.10
CA LEU A 44 -10.39 -14.36 14.69
C LEU A 44 -10.35 -13.12 13.80
N GLU A 45 -11.15 -12.10 14.11
CA GLU A 45 -11.14 -10.83 13.39
C GLU A 45 -9.77 -10.14 13.47
N ALA A 46 -9.16 -10.09 14.66
CA ALA A 46 -7.84 -9.50 14.85
C ALA A 46 -6.76 -10.24 14.02
N ASP A 47 -6.80 -11.57 13.98
CA ASP A 47 -5.86 -12.39 13.21
C ASP A 47 -6.02 -12.18 11.70
N ILE A 48 -7.26 -12.17 11.20
CA ILE A 48 -7.56 -11.86 9.79
C ILE A 48 -7.03 -10.47 9.45
N ARG A 49 -7.35 -9.46 10.25
CA ARG A 49 -6.91 -8.08 10.05
C ARG A 49 -5.39 -7.99 9.99
N ARG A 50 -4.67 -8.61 10.93
CA ARG A 50 -3.21 -8.61 10.99
C ARG A 50 -2.58 -9.26 9.76
N ARG A 51 -3.13 -10.38 9.28
CA ARG A 51 -2.62 -11.04 8.06
C ARG A 51 -2.84 -10.19 6.82
N MET A 52 -4.04 -9.61 6.68
CA MET A 52 -4.33 -8.71 5.56
C MET A 52 -3.39 -7.50 5.56
N ASP A 53 -3.14 -6.88 6.71
CA ASP A 53 -2.21 -5.76 6.83
C ASP A 53 -0.79 -6.18 6.41
N ARG A 54 -0.28 -7.30 6.93
CA ARG A 54 1.05 -7.81 6.56
C ARG A 54 1.15 -8.11 5.06
N TYR A 55 0.14 -8.75 4.48
CA TYR A 55 0.09 -9.05 3.05
C TYR A 55 0.14 -7.78 2.22
N LEU A 56 -0.72 -6.80 2.54
CA LEU A 56 -0.74 -5.53 1.82
C LEU A 56 0.58 -4.78 2.01
N MET A 57 1.13 -4.70 3.23
CA MET A 57 2.46 -4.13 3.50
C MET A 57 3.52 -4.74 2.59
N ALA A 58 3.62 -6.08 2.57
CA ALA A 58 4.59 -6.77 1.73
C ALA A 58 4.40 -6.45 0.24
N LYS A 59 3.14 -6.39 -0.23
CA LYS A 59 2.84 -6.00 -1.62
C LYS A 59 3.24 -4.55 -1.93
N PHE A 60 2.98 -3.62 -1.01
CA PHE A 60 3.40 -2.22 -1.14
C PHE A 60 4.93 -2.13 -1.22
N GLU A 61 5.63 -2.64 -0.20
CA GLU A 61 7.09 -2.54 -0.09
C GLU A 61 7.83 -3.29 -1.22
N SER A 62 7.24 -4.35 -1.78
CA SER A 62 7.84 -5.09 -2.90
C SER A 62 7.82 -4.35 -4.25
N THR A 63 7.07 -3.25 -4.38
CA THR A 63 6.86 -2.60 -5.68
C THR A 63 7.51 -1.23 -5.75
N GLU A 64 8.55 -1.08 -6.57
CA GLU A 64 9.24 0.21 -6.72
C GLU A 64 8.33 1.33 -7.24
N ARG A 65 7.20 0.98 -7.89
CA ARG A 65 6.18 1.95 -8.33
C ARG A 65 5.57 2.70 -7.16
N LEU A 66 5.59 2.14 -5.95
CA LEU A 66 5.00 2.75 -4.77
C LEU A 66 6.07 3.22 -3.79
N SER A 67 7.30 3.45 -4.26
CA SER A 67 8.43 3.89 -3.42
C SER A 67 8.13 5.14 -2.59
N LEU A 68 7.36 6.09 -3.12
CA LEU A 68 6.90 7.28 -2.38
C LEU A 68 5.90 6.98 -1.23
N LEU A 69 5.36 5.76 -1.19
CA LEU A 69 4.43 5.29 -0.17
C LEU A 69 5.08 4.28 0.80
N HIS A 70 6.33 3.85 0.56
CA HIS A 70 7.05 2.93 1.43
C HIS A 70 7.30 3.56 2.80
N GLY A 71 7.19 2.76 3.86
CA GLY A 71 7.45 3.23 5.23
C GLY A 71 6.54 4.34 5.73
N ARG A 72 5.48 4.71 4.98
CA ARG A 72 4.61 5.84 5.34
C ARG A 72 3.93 5.61 6.69
N ARG A 73 4.22 6.49 7.64
CA ARG A 73 3.57 6.53 8.95
C ARG A 73 2.36 7.46 8.92
N GLU A 74 1.41 7.16 9.78
CA GLU A 74 0.14 7.86 9.89
C GLU A 74 -0.19 8.01 11.37
N GLU A 75 -0.69 9.17 11.77
CA GLU A 75 -1.26 9.33 13.11
C GLU A 75 -2.46 8.40 13.26
N ASP A 76 -2.47 7.64 14.36
CA ASP A 76 -3.64 6.89 14.80
C ASP A 76 -4.59 7.75 15.65
N ARG A 77 -5.58 7.09 16.26
CA ARG A 77 -6.58 7.76 17.11
C ARG A 77 -6.01 8.26 18.42
N THR A 78 -4.85 7.76 18.83
CA THR A 78 -4.12 8.17 20.03
C THR A 78 -3.06 9.24 19.74
N GLY A 79 -2.87 9.60 18.47
CA GLY A 79 -1.86 10.55 18.03
C GLY A 79 -0.47 9.93 17.85
N GLU A 80 -0.34 8.60 17.94
CA GLU A 80 0.92 7.91 17.70
C GLU A 80 1.14 7.71 16.20
N GLU A 81 2.38 7.86 15.76
CA GLU A 81 2.78 7.56 14.39
C GLU A 81 2.94 6.07 14.18
N VAL A 82 1.98 5.46 13.49
CA VAL A 82 1.98 4.03 13.18
C VAL A 82 1.88 3.79 11.68
N GLN A 83 2.51 2.73 11.19
CA GLN A 83 2.38 2.35 9.79
C GLN A 83 1.02 1.68 9.58
N GLN A 84 0.06 2.44 9.04
CA GLN A 84 -1.28 1.93 8.73
C GLN A 84 -1.40 1.71 7.24
N VAL A 85 -1.66 0.47 6.80
CA VAL A 85 -1.82 0.17 5.38
C VAL A 85 -3.24 0.36 4.87
N ARG A 86 -4.24 0.00 5.67
CA ARG A 86 -5.67 0.15 5.34
C ARG A 86 -6.26 1.47 5.85
N LYS A 87 -5.62 2.60 5.55
CA LYS A 87 -6.12 3.94 5.89
C LYS A 87 -6.54 4.71 4.65
N LEU A 88 -7.69 5.38 4.71
CA LEU A 88 -8.06 6.38 3.70
C LEU A 88 -7.07 7.54 3.77
N ARG A 89 -6.34 7.77 2.69
CA ARG A 89 -5.23 8.73 2.66
C ARG A 89 -5.70 10.16 2.49
N GLN A 90 -4.97 11.10 3.09
CA GLN A 90 -5.27 12.53 2.99
C GLN A 90 -5.27 13.05 1.55
N TYR A 91 -4.39 12.53 0.68
CA TYR A 91 -4.35 12.91 -0.73
C TYR A 91 -5.66 12.58 -1.49
N LEU A 92 -6.46 11.64 -0.98
CA LEU A 92 -7.78 11.32 -1.53
C LEU A 92 -8.89 12.27 -1.03
N ARG A 93 -8.60 13.07 0.00
CA ARG A 93 -9.50 14.08 0.59
C ARG A 93 -9.35 15.46 -0.07
N VAL A 94 -8.42 15.62 -1.00
CA VAL A 94 -8.28 16.86 -1.78
C VAL A 94 -9.59 17.15 -2.51
N TYR A 95 -10.16 18.33 -2.25
CA TYR A 95 -11.49 18.72 -2.74
C TYR A 95 -11.56 18.76 -4.26
N ASN A 96 -10.57 19.41 -4.91
CA ASN A 96 -10.52 19.50 -6.35
C ASN A 96 -10.22 18.11 -6.97
N PRO A 97 -11.11 17.55 -7.80
CA PRO A 97 -10.91 16.22 -8.38
C PRO A 97 -9.66 16.11 -9.28
N GLY A 98 -9.31 17.19 -9.98
CA GLY A 98 -8.12 17.27 -10.82
C GLY A 98 -6.84 17.18 -10.00
N HIS A 99 -6.76 17.95 -8.91
CA HIS A 99 -5.61 17.92 -7.99
C HIS A 99 -5.49 16.56 -7.30
N ARG A 100 -6.61 16.00 -6.82
CA ARG A 100 -6.64 14.65 -6.24
C ARG A 100 -6.09 13.61 -7.21
N LYS A 101 -6.52 13.66 -8.48
CA LYS A 101 -6.05 12.73 -9.52
C LYS A 101 -4.57 12.92 -9.85
N ALA A 102 -4.11 14.17 -9.93
CA ALA A 102 -2.70 14.48 -10.16
C ALA A 102 -1.82 13.96 -9.01
N LEU A 103 -2.21 14.21 -7.77
CA LEU A 103 -1.49 13.77 -6.57
C LEU A 103 -1.48 12.24 -6.44
N ALA A 104 -2.61 11.58 -6.68
CA ALA A 104 -2.67 10.12 -6.72
C ALA A 104 -1.76 9.55 -7.82
N ARG A 105 -1.77 10.12 -9.02
CA ARG A 105 -0.86 9.70 -10.11
C ARG A 105 0.60 9.86 -9.76
N MET A 106 0.96 10.96 -9.11
CA MET A 106 2.32 11.22 -8.64
C MET A 106 2.74 10.15 -7.63
N LEU A 107 1.95 9.92 -6.59
CA LEU A 107 2.27 8.97 -5.51
C LEU A 107 2.28 7.50 -5.97
N LEU A 108 1.44 7.16 -6.96
CA LEU A 108 1.33 5.79 -7.50
C LEU A 108 2.26 5.53 -8.70
N SER A 109 3.18 6.47 -8.99
CA SER A 109 4.07 6.40 -10.15
C SER A 109 3.32 6.18 -11.48
N ASP A 110 2.11 6.73 -11.60
CA ASP A 110 1.28 6.75 -12.82
C ASP A 110 1.44 8.08 -13.57
N HIS A 111 2.70 8.47 -13.78
CA HIS A 111 3.06 9.69 -14.48
C HIS A 111 4.24 9.44 -15.44
N ARG A 112 4.42 10.35 -16.40
CA ARG A 112 5.41 10.20 -17.49
C ARG A 112 6.86 10.12 -16.99
N LEU A 113 7.16 10.68 -15.82
CA LEU A 113 8.53 10.63 -15.25
C LEU A 113 8.82 9.24 -14.67
N ALA A 114 7.85 8.61 -13.99
CA ALA A 114 7.98 7.23 -13.53
C ALA A 114 8.03 6.20 -14.68
N SER A 115 7.37 6.48 -15.81
CA SER A 115 7.28 5.54 -16.93
C SER A 115 8.61 5.27 -17.66
N ARG A 116 9.63 6.11 -17.50
CA ARG A 116 10.94 5.89 -18.17
C ARG A 116 11.81 4.83 -17.51
N VAL A 117 11.63 4.59 -16.21
CA VAL A 117 12.43 3.61 -15.46
C VAL A 117 12.14 2.16 -15.92
N ARG A 118 11.00 1.89 -16.59
CA ARG A 118 10.56 0.49 -16.83
C ARG A 118 10.09 0.13 -18.25
N ARG A 119 9.93 1.06 -19.20
CA ARG A 119 9.16 0.75 -20.44
C ARG A 119 9.93 0.46 -21.72
N TYR A 120 11.22 0.79 -21.85
CA TYR A 120 11.80 0.86 -23.20
C TYR A 120 13.06 0.06 -23.49
N THR A 121 13.76 -0.45 -22.49
CA THR A 121 14.98 -1.23 -22.75
C THR A 121 14.99 -2.40 -21.77
N GLY A 122 14.99 -3.63 -22.27
CA GLY A 122 15.36 -4.82 -21.48
C GLY A 122 16.83 -4.80 -21.04
N GLY A 123 17.35 -3.62 -20.71
CA GLY A 123 18.66 -3.36 -20.17
C GLY A 123 18.48 -2.43 -18.97
N GLU A 124 18.97 -2.89 -17.83
CA GLU A 124 19.14 -2.17 -16.56
C GLU A 124 20.17 -1.04 -16.68
N ALA A 125 20.19 -0.30 -17.78
CA ALA A 125 21.04 0.87 -17.89
C ALA A 125 20.40 1.94 -17.02
N GLU A 126 20.90 2.08 -15.79
CA GLU A 126 20.65 3.18 -14.87
C GLU A 126 20.65 4.50 -15.63
N GLN A 127 19.45 4.96 -16.04
CA GLN A 127 19.35 6.14 -16.86
C GLN A 127 19.72 7.34 -16.00
N GLN A 128 20.74 8.08 -16.39
CA GLN A 128 21.08 9.34 -15.75
C GLN A 128 19.90 10.30 -15.80
N CYS A 129 19.69 11.04 -14.70
CA CYS A 129 18.67 12.05 -14.55
C CYS A 129 18.66 13.00 -15.75
N ARG A 130 17.49 13.19 -16.37
CA ARG A 130 17.36 14.07 -17.53
C ARG A 130 17.73 15.53 -17.25
N PHE A 131 17.67 15.95 -15.99
CA PHE A 131 17.91 17.33 -15.57
C PHE A 131 19.39 17.53 -15.20
N CYS A 132 19.88 16.88 -14.14
CA CYS A 132 21.25 17.11 -13.66
C CYS A 132 22.31 16.21 -14.33
N LYS A 133 21.93 15.11 -15.00
CA LYS A 133 22.83 14.11 -15.61
C LYS A 133 23.83 13.43 -14.66
N GLY A 134 23.79 13.72 -13.36
CA GLY A 134 24.78 13.24 -12.37
C GLY A 134 24.33 12.09 -11.46
N ALA A 135 23.05 11.71 -11.49
CA ALA A 135 22.48 10.66 -10.64
C ALA A 135 21.50 9.79 -11.42
N VAL A 136 21.14 8.61 -10.90
CA VAL A 136 20.11 7.74 -11.50
C VAL A 136 18.73 8.44 -11.43
N GLU A 137 17.98 8.42 -12.54
CA GLU A 137 16.65 9.02 -12.61
C GLU A 137 15.65 8.21 -11.79
N SER A 138 15.31 8.69 -10.60
CA SER A 138 14.20 8.19 -9.78
C SER A 138 13.14 9.28 -9.58
N VAL A 139 11.93 8.89 -9.18
CA VAL A 139 10.86 9.86 -8.85
C VAL A 139 11.29 10.74 -7.67
N VAL A 140 11.89 10.14 -6.64
CA VAL A 140 12.42 10.85 -5.46
C VAL A 140 13.47 11.87 -5.91
N HIS A 141 14.45 11.43 -6.71
CA HIS A 141 15.48 12.32 -7.21
C HIS A 141 14.88 13.49 -7.99
N VAL A 142 14.08 13.21 -9.02
CA VAL A 142 13.53 14.26 -9.90
C VAL A 142 12.66 15.28 -9.15
N TRP A 143 11.83 14.84 -8.22
CA TRP A 143 10.85 15.72 -7.57
C TRP A 143 11.36 16.38 -6.29
N LEU A 144 12.19 15.69 -5.51
CA LEU A 144 12.52 16.11 -4.15
C LEU A 144 13.98 16.57 -4.02
N GLU A 145 14.90 16.05 -4.84
CA GLU A 145 16.34 16.26 -4.65
C GLU A 145 17.00 17.03 -5.79
N CYS A 146 16.57 16.83 -7.04
CA CYS A 146 17.33 17.22 -8.22
C CYS A 146 17.44 18.74 -8.38
N GLU A 147 18.66 19.27 -8.39
CA GLU A 147 18.92 20.71 -8.55
C GLU A 147 19.19 21.12 -10.01
N GLY A 148 19.08 20.19 -10.96
CA GLY A 148 19.37 20.45 -12.38
C GLY A 148 18.37 21.37 -13.10
N ARG A 149 17.35 21.88 -12.40
CA ARG A 149 16.28 22.74 -12.90
C ARG A 149 15.91 23.76 -11.81
N GLU A 150 16.23 25.02 -12.06
CA GLU A 150 16.06 26.12 -11.09
C GLU A 150 14.60 26.32 -10.67
N ASP A 151 13.65 26.22 -11.60
CA ASP A 151 12.21 26.34 -11.29
C ASP A 151 11.69 25.27 -10.32
N LEU A 152 12.21 24.05 -10.38
CA LEU A 152 11.88 22.98 -9.44
C LEU A 152 12.53 23.19 -8.06
N VAL A 153 13.67 23.88 -8.01
CA VAL A 153 14.33 24.27 -6.76
C VAL A 153 13.52 25.38 -6.10
N GLU A 154 13.15 26.43 -6.85
CA GLU A 154 12.32 27.53 -6.37
C GLU A 154 10.97 27.04 -5.83
N MET A 155 10.29 26.15 -6.56
CA MET A 155 9.02 25.57 -6.08
C MET A 155 9.20 24.83 -4.75
N ARG A 156 10.29 24.10 -4.52
CA ARG A 156 10.52 23.39 -3.26
C ARG A 156 10.74 24.34 -2.08
N VAL A 157 11.48 25.42 -2.30
CA VAL A 157 11.77 26.41 -1.26
C VAL A 157 10.55 27.28 -0.96
N GLY A 158 9.71 27.57 -1.97
CA GLY A 158 8.52 28.42 -1.82
C GLY A 158 7.34 27.83 -1.04
N TYR A 159 7.41 26.57 -0.60
CA TYR A 159 6.38 25.89 0.20
C TYR A 159 6.77 25.66 1.68
N VAL A 160 7.85 26.28 2.17
CA VAL A 160 8.25 26.26 3.59
C VAL A 160 7.53 27.36 4.37
#